data_AF-A0A7S2SFL6-F1
#
_entry.id   AF-A0A7S2SFL6-F1
#
_cell.length_a   1.000
_cell.length_b   1.000
_cell.length_c   1.000
_cell.angle_alpha   90.00
_cell.angle_beta   90.00
_cell.angle_gamma   90.00
#
_symmetry.space_group_name_H-M   'P 1'
#
loop_
_entity.id
_entity.type
_entity.pdbx_description
1 polymer ?
#
loop_
_entity_poly.entity_id
_entity_poly.type
_entity_poly.pdbx_seq_one_letter_code
_entity_poly.pdbx_strand_id
1 'polypeptide(L)'
;VGEWVGTWVVGAWVVGAWVVGASGVNIMLVQDVDGVTVVVNERYYRHMKLCGVVEHMRWSPVLWRALQINLGPAGGDECSEIIGYLSTVLSEKDVSILNFSTFASDLILVQDFDTLKAKNVLTEYGEQGVQGLKAQIRERQSPSEVSETAFFFDGEEKGSASDSPRHARVESEIDEVSSLVVCPAPLVLTTIKRVLLKQCMYSLMKQLSHHIDIHIRDRAMGGESGTGRTFVNNHASDYFWAYFSTHEEVSVLMDERDLKNFPEDSLCVCPQRWKAIRLVGKDIPFNQTGVVKRMSSPYEVGIQVLNMSTYCTNVALVDENEVNDAVKKLVTELKLGEVETK
;
A
#
# COMPACT_ATOMS: atom_id res chain seq x y z
N VAL A 1 26.04 -18.31 -32.97
CA VAL A 1 27.03 -18.43 -31.88
C VAL A 1 27.18 -17.05 -31.31
N GLY A 2 26.37 -16.72 -30.30
CA GLY A 2 26.34 -15.40 -29.66
C GLY A 2 26.99 -15.50 -28.30
N GLU A 3 28.05 -14.74 -28.09
CA GLU A 3 28.86 -14.72 -26.88
C GLU A 3 28.08 -14.15 -25.70
N TRP A 4 28.15 -14.90 -24.60
CA TRP A 4 27.84 -14.42 -23.26
C TRP A 4 28.99 -13.54 -22.79
N VAL A 5 28.72 -12.28 -22.49
CA VAL A 5 29.62 -11.45 -21.68
C VAL A 5 28.91 -11.20 -20.36
N GLY A 6 29.33 -11.94 -19.34
CA GLY A 6 28.96 -11.67 -17.95
C GLY A 6 29.53 -10.32 -17.53
N THR A 7 28.72 -9.52 -16.85
CA THR A 7 29.19 -8.32 -16.17
C THR A 7 28.99 -8.52 -14.68
N TRP A 8 30.12 -8.62 -13.97
CA TRP A 8 30.17 -8.46 -12.52
C TRP A 8 29.96 -6.98 -12.21
N VAL A 9 28.96 -6.65 -11.38
CA VAL A 9 28.79 -5.29 -10.85
C VAL A 9 29.10 -5.33 -9.37
N VAL A 10 30.30 -4.84 -9.03
CA VAL A 10 30.70 -4.45 -7.68
C VAL A 10 30.50 -2.93 -7.59
N GLY A 11 29.65 -2.50 -6.67
CA GLY A 11 29.69 -1.20 -6.00
C GLY A 11 29.47 0.07 -6.85
N ALA A 12 28.23 0.58 -6.85
CA ALA A 12 27.86 2.00 -6.74
C ALA A 12 26.39 2.15 -7.17
N TRP A 13 25.48 2.29 -6.20
CA TRP A 13 24.06 2.50 -6.48
C TRP A 13 23.79 3.99 -6.63
N VAL A 14 23.46 4.39 -7.85
CA VAL A 14 22.95 5.72 -8.18
C VAL A 14 21.43 5.62 -8.19
N VAL A 15 20.75 6.42 -7.37
CA VAL A 15 19.33 6.75 -7.58
C VAL A 15 19.28 7.60 -8.84
N GLY A 16 19.33 6.95 -10.00
CA GLY A 16 19.46 7.67 -11.27
C GLY A 16 19.31 6.81 -12.53
N ALA A 17 19.29 5.49 -12.42
CA ALA A 17 18.84 4.64 -13.51
C ALA A 17 17.31 4.47 -13.45
N TRP A 18 16.56 5.50 -13.84
CA TRP A 18 15.14 5.35 -14.18
C TRP A 18 15.06 4.54 -15.47
N VAL A 19 15.02 3.21 -15.38
CA VAL A 19 14.77 2.37 -16.55
C VAL A 19 13.32 2.55 -16.94
N VAL A 20 13.07 3.35 -17.99
CA VAL A 20 11.80 3.30 -18.74
C VAL A 20 11.77 1.99 -19.51
N GLY A 21 11.57 0.90 -18.78
CA GLY A 21 11.40 -0.45 -19.27
C GLY A 21 10.20 -1.07 -18.54
N ALA A 22 9.66 -2.16 -19.08
CA ALA A 22 8.40 -2.83 -18.75
C ALA A 22 8.18 -3.24 -17.27
N SER A 23 8.25 -2.28 -16.34
CA SER A 23 8.01 -2.42 -14.92
C SER A 23 6.77 -1.63 -14.53
N GLY A 24 6.20 -2.01 -13.39
CA GLY A 24 5.08 -1.32 -12.80
C GLY A 24 3.76 -2.03 -13.08
N VAL A 25 3.44 -3.03 -12.25
CA VAL A 25 2.08 -3.55 -12.05
C VAL A 25 1.40 -4.23 -13.25
N ASN A 26 1.17 -5.55 -13.13
CA ASN A 26 0.23 -6.24 -13.99
C ASN A 26 -1.20 -6.08 -13.44
N ILE A 27 -1.40 -6.59 -12.23
CA ILE A 27 -2.66 -6.53 -11.50
C ILE A 27 -2.35 -6.56 -10.00
N MET A 28 -3.09 -5.76 -9.23
CA MET A 28 -3.15 -5.82 -7.78
C MET A 28 -4.59 -5.95 -7.37
N LEU A 29 -4.84 -6.87 -6.45
CA LEU A 29 -6.13 -7.09 -5.83
C LEU A 29 -5.92 -6.94 -4.34
N VAL A 30 -6.66 -6.05 -3.69
CA VAL A 30 -6.70 -5.96 -2.23
C VAL A 30 -8.15 -6.12 -1.83
N GLN A 31 -8.45 -7.21 -1.13
CA GLN A 31 -9.79 -7.54 -0.67
C GLN A 31 -9.87 -7.34 0.83
N ASP A 32 -10.85 -6.55 1.23
CA ASP A 32 -11.22 -6.30 2.61
C ASP A 32 -12.75 -6.45 2.76
N VAL A 33 -13.27 -5.97 3.89
CA VAL A 33 -14.69 -6.04 4.22
C VAL A 33 -15.56 -5.09 3.38
N ASP A 34 -14.95 -4.05 2.80
CA ASP A 34 -15.63 -3.03 2.02
C ASP A 34 -15.68 -3.41 0.52
N GLY A 35 -14.81 -4.31 0.08
CA GLY A 35 -14.88 -4.95 -1.23
C GLY A 35 -13.53 -5.39 -1.78
N VAL A 36 -13.42 -5.40 -3.11
CA VAL A 36 -12.16 -5.71 -3.81
C VAL A 36 -11.67 -4.46 -4.52
N THR A 37 -10.55 -3.93 -4.05
CA THR A 37 -9.79 -2.89 -4.74
C THR A 37 -8.98 -3.53 -5.85
N VAL A 38 -9.07 -2.96 -7.05
CA VAL A 38 -8.38 -3.47 -8.24
C VAL A 38 -7.51 -2.38 -8.85
N VAL A 39 -6.20 -2.63 -8.93
CA VAL A 39 -5.26 -1.80 -9.70
C VAL A 39 -4.75 -2.62 -10.87
N VAL A 40 -4.96 -2.11 -12.08
CA VAL A 40 -4.58 -2.83 -13.31
C VAL A 40 -3.92 -1.89 -14.30
N ASN A 41 -3.00 -2.43 -15.10
CA ASN A 41 -2.50 -1.70 -16.24
C ASN A 41 -3.53 -1.62 -17.38
N GLU A 42 -3.22 -0.81 -18.38
CA GLU A 42 -4.12 -0.57 -19.52
C GLU A 42 -4.50 -1.85 -20.27
N ARG A 43 -3.58 -2.83 -20.36
CA ARG A 43 -3.86 -4.12 -21.03
C ARG A 43 -4.95 -4.89 -20.31
N TYR A 44 -4.88 -5.02 -18.99
CA TYR A 44 -5.91 -5.73 -18.23
C TYR A 44 -7.22 -4.94 -18.16
N TYR A 45 -7.16 -3.60 -18.07
CA TYR A 45 -8.34 -2.76 -18.20
C TYR A 45 -9.13 -3.01 -19.49
N ARG A 46 -8.45 -3.12 -20.64
CA ARG A 46 -9.12 -3.45 -21.92
C ARG A 46 -9.81 -4.81 -21.88
N HIS A 47 -9.21 -5.82 -21.24
CA HIS A 47 -9.87 -7.13 -21.07
C HIS A 47 -11.10 -7.03 -20.17
N MET A 48 -11.01 -6.33 -19.04
CA MET A 48 -12.15 -6.14 -18.13
C MET A 48 -13.31 -5.42 -18.83
N LYS A 49 -13.00 -4.45 -19.70
CA LYS A 49 -13.98 -3.75 -20.54
C LYS A 49 -14.67 -4.70 -21.52
N LEU A 50 -13.92 -5.57 -22.19
CA LEU A 50 -14.48 -6.58 -23.10
C LEU A 50 -15.39 -7.58 -22.38
N CYS A 51 -15.10 -7.88 -21.12
CA CYS A 51 -15.93 -8.75 -20.29
C CYS A 51 -17.17 -8.05 -19.69
N GLY A 52 -17.37 -6.76 -19.92
CA GLY A 52 -18.50 -5.99 -19.38
C GLY A 52 -18.44 -5.70 -17.88
N VAL A 53 -17.36 -6.08 -17.19
CA VAL A 53 -17.25 -5.93 -15.73
C VAL A 53 -17.07 -4.47 -15.30
N VAL A 54 -16.48 -3.65 -16.18
CA VAL A 54 -16.14 -2.23 -15.93
C VAL A 54 -17.36 -1.40 -15.51
N GLU A 55 -18.55 -1.73 -16.01
CA GLU A 55 -19.81 -1.03 -15.72
C GLU A 55 -20.30 -1.24 -14.28
N HIS A 56 -19.80 -2.28 -13.61
CA HIS A 56 -20.15 -2.63 -12.24
C HIS A 56 -19.10 -2.15 -11.22
N MET A 57 -18.08 -1.42 -11.65
CA MET A 57 -16.96 -0.99 -10.80
C MET A 57 -17.02 0.50 -10.47
N ARG A 58 -16.57 0.87 -9.26
CA ARG A 58 -16.25 2.25 -8.89
C ARG A 58 -14.83 2.57 -9.38
N TRP A 59 -14.65 3.74 -10.00
CA TRP A 59 -13.37 4.14 -10.60
C TRP A 59 -12.73 5.30 -9.85
N SER A 60 -11.41 5.32 -9.83
CA SER A 60 -10.67 6.56 -9.56
C SER A 60 -10.97 7.56 -10.68
N PRO A 61 -11.21 8.84 -10.38
CA PRO A 61 -11.48 9.85 -11.42
C PRO A 61 -10.25 10.13 -12.29
N VAL A 62 -9.06 9.70 -11.85
CA VAL A 62 -7.77 10.01 -12.49
C VAL A 62 -6.95 8.74 -12.69
N LEU A 63 -6.08 8.76 -13.70
CA LEU A 63 -5.09 7.72 -13.93
C LEU A 63 -3.94 7.85 -12.93
N TRP A 64 -3.32 6.71 -12.62
CA TRP A 64 -2.21 6.61 -11.69
C TRP A 64 -0.99 6.02 -12.39
N ARG A 65 0.19 6.50 -12.01
CA ARG A 65 1.50 6.02 -12.47
C ARG A 65 2.23 5.35 -11.32
N ALA A 66 2.76 4.16 -11.57
CA ALA A 66 3.55 3.43 -10.60
C ALA A 66 5.00 3.93 -10.61
N LEU A 67 5.50 4.25 -9.42
CA LEU A 67 6.90 4.51 -9.12
C LEU A 67 7.38 3.34 -8.27
N GLN A 68 8.27 2.53 -8.82
CA GLN A 68 8.87 1.42 -8.09
C GLN A 68 10.16 1.87 -7.43
N ILE A 69 10.27 1.63 -6.13
CA ILE A 69 11.48 1.94 -5.37
C ILE A 69 12.23 0.63 -5.11
N ASN A 70 13.40 0.49 -5.73
CA ASN A 70 14.25 -0.68 -5.57
C ASN A 70 15.35 -0.37 -4.55
N LEU A 71 15.20 -0.88 -3.32
CA LEU A 71 16.16 -0.62 -2.23
C LEU A 71 17.31 -1.66 -2.15
N GLY A 72 17.41 -2.56 -3.12
CA GLY A 72 18.47 -3.56 -3.19
C GLY A 72 18.38 -4.67 -2.11
N PRO A 73 19.33 -5.63 -2.09
CA PRO A 73 19.22 -6.86 -1.29
C PRO A 73 19.29 -6.69 0.24
N ALA A 74 19.62 -5.50 0.74
CA ALA A 74 19.79 -5.22 2.17
C ALA A 74 18.51 -4.68 2.85
N GLY A 75 17.42 -4.54 2.12
CA GLY A 75 16.29 -3.68 2.50
C GLY A 75 15.20 -4.28 3.40
N GLY A 76 15.37 -5.50 3.94
CA GLY A 76 14.29 -6.17 4.70
C GLY A 76 13.74 -5.31 5.83
N ASP A 77 14.60 -4.84 6.73
CA ASP A 77 14.23 -3.96 7.85
C ASP A 77 14.32 -2.47 7.47
N GLU A 78 15.12 -2.15 6.45
CA GLU A 78 15.43 -0.76 6.06
C GLU A 78 14.35 -0.11 5.18
N CYS A 79 13.41 -0.90 4.63
CA CYS A 79 12.42 -0.40 3.68
C CYS A 79 11.37 0.50 4.33
N SER A 80 10.84 0.10 5.50
CA SER A 80 9.73 0.82 6.15
C SER A 80 10.09 2.26 6.52
N GLU A 81 11.30 2.49 7.02
CA GLU A 81 11.80 3.82 7.39
C GLU A 81 11.90 4.74 6.15
N ILE A 82 12.45 4.21 5.05
CA ILE A 82 12.62 4.96 3.80
C ILE A 82 11.27 5.28 3.18
N ILE A 83 10.36 4.30 3.09
CA ILE A 83 9.03 4.52 2.52
C ILE A 83 8.20 5.49 3.36
N GLY A 84 8.30 5.40 4.68
CA GLY A 84 7.71 6.36 5.60
C GLY A 84 8.21 7.79 5.38
N TYR A 85 9.53 7.95 5.26
CA TYR A 85 10.17 9.23 4.95
C TYR A 85 9.77 9.77 3.57
N LEU A 86 9.82 8.95 2.52
CA LEU A 86 9.45 9.37 1.17
C LEU A 86 7.97 9.76 1.08
N SER A 87 7.10 9.04 1.81
CA SER A 87 5.68 9.40 1.96
C SER A 87 5.52 10.78 2.63
N THR A 88 6.37 11.08 3.62
CA THR A 88 6.40 12.39 4.28
C THR A 88 6.77 13.49 3.31
N VAL A 89 7.89 13.33 2.61
CA VAL A 89 8.39 14.33 1.65
C VAL A 89 7.39 14.57 0.51
N LEU A 90 6.78 13.51 -0.04
CA LEU A 90 5.76 13.63 -1.08
C LEU A 90 4.51 14.36 -0.56
N SER A 91 4.08 14.07 0.68
CA SER A 91 2.93 14.75 1.29
C SER A 91 3.17 16.25 1.52
N GLU A 92 4.39 16.63 1.92
CA GLU A 92 4.80 18.03 2.14
C GLU A 92 4.86 18.85 0.86
N LYS A 93 4.99 18.17 -0.27
CA LYS A 93 4.90 18.75 -1.60
C LYS A 93 3.51 18.55 -2.20
N ASP A 94 2.48 18.27 -1.40
CA ASP A 94 1.10 18.05 -1.84
C ASP A 94 0.98 17.02 -2.97
N VAL A 95 1.70 15.91 -2.89
CA VAL A 95 1.54 14.78 -3.81
C VAL A 95 0.71 13.71 -3.12
N SER A 96 -0.47 13.43 -3.66
CA SER A 96 -1.29 12.32 -3.19
C SER A 96 -0.71 11.00 -3.71
N ILE A 97 -0.63 10.02 -2.82
CA ILE A 97 -0.03 8.72 -3.11
C ILE A 97 -0.92 7.58 -2.64
N LEU A 98 -0.85 6.46 -3.37
CA LEU A 98 -1.28 5.15 -2.89
C LEU A 98 -0.03 4.30 -2.75
N ASN A 99 0.14 3.60 -1.64
CA ASN A 99 1.26 2.69 -1.44
C ASN A 99 0.79 1.23 -1.40
N PHE A 100 1.59 0.35 -2.00
CA PHE A 100 1.40 -1.09 -2.01
C PHE A 100 2.74 -1.78 -1.77
N SER A 101 2.95 -2.22 -0.54
CA SER A 101 4.07 -3.09 -0.19
C SER A 101 3.81 -4.51 -0.70
N THR A 102 4.80 -5.07 -1.40
CA THR A 102 4.80 -6.46 -1.90
C THR A 102 5.85 -7.30 -1.16
N PHE A 103 6.10 -8.53 -1.60
CA PHE A 103 7.10 -9.38 -0.95
C PHE A 103 8.53 -8.90 -1.28
N ALA A 104 8.77 -8.34 -2.47
CA ALA A 104 10.10 -7.93 -2.93
C ALA A 104 10.29 -6.40 -3.01
N SER A 105 9.22 -5.62 -3.14
CA SER A 105 9.33 -4.17 -3.36
C SER A 105 8.12 -3.38 -2.87
N ASP A 106 8.31 -2.06 -2.75
CA ASP A 106 7.25 -1.10 -2.47
C ASP A 106 6.90 -0.30 -3.73
N LEU A 107 5.59 -0.19 -3.98
CA LEU A 107 5.04 0.46 -5.16
C LEU A 107 4.24 1.68 -4.74
N ILE A 108 4.76 2.85 -5.08
CA ILE A 108 4.07 4.12 -4.85
C ILE A 108 3.37 4.52 -6.15
N LEU A 109 2.05 4.61 -6.11
CA LEU A 109 1.26 5.18 -7.19
C LEU A 109 1.06 6.67 -6.95
N VAL A 110 1.30 7.46 -7.99
CA VAL A 110 1.03 8.90 -8.02
C VAL A 110 0.03 9.22 -9.12
N GLN A 111 -0.74 10.29 -8.96
CA GLN A 111 -1.68 10.72 -10.00
C GLN A 111 -0.91 11.14 -11.25
N ASP A 112 -1.42 10.83 -12.44
CA ASP A 112 -0.72 11.03 -13.72
C ASP A 112 -0.18 12.46 -13.89
N PHE A 113 -0.99 13.46 -13.51
CA PHE A 113 -0.61 14.88 -13.59
C PHE A 113 0.43 15.31 -12.53
N ASP A 114 0.57 14.58 -11.42
CA ASP A 114 1.57 14.83 -10.38
C ASP A 114 2.86 14.02 -10.60
N THR A 115 2.93 13.16 -11.63
CA THR A 115 4.07 12.28 -11.88
C THR A 115 5.41 13.01 -11.98
N LEU A 116 5.46 14.12 -12.72
CA LEU A 116 6.69 14.88 -12.88
C LEU A 116 7.11 15.57 -11.57
N LYS A 117 6.14 16.08 -10.82
CA LYS A 117 6.35 16.68 -9.50
C LYS A 117 6.91 15.65 -8.52
N ALA A 118 6.28 14.48 -8.44
CA ALA A 118 6.74 13.37 -7.63
C ALA A 118 8.15 12.91 -8.01
N LYS A 119 8.45 12.80 -9.32
CA LYS A 119 9.78 12.42 -9.80
C LYS A 119 10.85 13.43 -9.38
N ASN A 120 10.59 14.72 -9.51
CA ASN A 120 11.55 15.75 -9.13
C ASN A 120 11.83 15.69 -7.63
N VAL A 121 10.78 15.56 -6.82
CA VAL A 121 10.89 15.41 -5.36
C VAL A 121 11.68 14.16 -5.00
N LEU A 122 11.36 13.00 -5.56
CA LEU A 122 12.10 11.76 -5.25
C LEU A 122 13.55 11.80 -5.73
N THR A 123 13.83 12.54 -6.81
CA THR A 123 15.22 12.70 -7.30
C THR A 123 16.01 13.60 -6.36
N GLU A 124 15.47 14.75 -5.98
CA GLU A 124 16.09 15.71 -5.06
C GLU A 124 16.50 15.04 -3.73
N TYR A 125 15.62 14.23 -3.16
CA TYR A 125 15.89 13.55 -1.89
C TYR A 125 16.68 12.24 -2.07
N GLY A 126 16.62 11.64 -3.26
CA GLY A 126 17.28 10.40 -3.60
C GLY A 126 18.73 10.53 -4.08
N GLU A 127 19.19 11.73 -4.44
CA GLU A 127 20.53 11.98 -5.03
C GLU A 127 21.70 11.38 -4.22
N GLN A 128 21.56 11.32 -2.90
CA GLN A 128 22.59 10.80 -1.99
C GLN A 128 22.44 9.30 -1.69
N GLY A 129 21.52 8.60 -2.36
CA GLY A 129 21.23 7.19 -2.16
C GLY A 129 20.64 6.86 -0.79
N VAL A 130 20.54 5.56 -0.48
CA VAL A 130 19.94 5.05 0.78
C VAL A 130 20.66 5.62 2.01
N GLN A 131 21.98 5.76 1.98
CA GLN A 131 22.75 6.29 3.10
C GLN A 131 22.49 7.78 3.33
N GLY A 132 22.33 8.57 2.26
CA GLY A 132 21.94 9.97 2.37
C GLY A 132 20.51 10.13 2.87
N LEU A 133 19.58 9.31 2.39
CA LEU A 133 18.20 9.27 2.92
C LEU A 133 18.21 8.99 4.43
N LYS A 134 19.00 8.01 4.90
CA LYS A 134 19.15 7.73 6.33
C LYS A 134 19.75 8.89 7.12
N ALA A 135 20.74 9.59 6.56
CA ALA A 135 21.32 10.77 7.21
C ALA A 135 20.27 11.87 7.39
N GLN A 136 19.46 12.12 6.36
CA GLN A 136 18.36 13.09 6.40
C GLN A 136 17.27 12.68 7.40
N ILE A 137 16.91 11.40 7.45
CA ILE A 137 15.94 10.90 8.44
C ILE A 137 16.45 11.13 9.86
N ARG A 138 17.72 10.81 10.12
CA ARG A 138 18.36 11.00 11.44
C ARG A 138 18.45 12.47 11.83
N GLU A 139 18.81 13.35 10.90
CA GLU A 139 18.85 14.81 11.13
C GLU A 139 17.46 15.32 11.53
N ARG A 140 16.42 14.87 10.82
CA ARG A 140 15.03 15.25 11.06
C ARG A 140 14.45 14.70 12.36
N GLN A 141 14.92 13.53 12.82
CA GLN A 141 14.50 12.91 14.10
C GLN A 141 15.31 13.40 15.31
N SER A 142 16.45 14.08 15.09
CA SER A 142 17.23 14.67 16.18
C SER A 142 16.54 15.94 16.71
N PRO A 143 16.24 16.04 18.01
CA PRO A 143 15.72 17.27 18.59
C PRO A 143 16.88 18.27 18.73
N SER A 144 17.09 19.07 17.69
CA SER A 144 18.04 20.18 17.71
C SER A 144 17.29 21.51 17.64
N GLU A 145 17.72 22.41 18.50
CA GLU A 145 17.10 23.68 18.87
C GLU A 145 16.82 24.62 17.68
N VAL A 146 15.79 25.43 17.88
CA VAL A 146 15.34 26.54 17.02
C VAL A 146 16.51 27.31 16.42
N SER A 147 16.54 27.40 15.09
CA SER A 147 17.09 28.57 14.42
C SER A 147 16.15 28.96 13.28
N GLU A 148 15.31 29.96 13.55
CA GLU A 148 14.68 30.78 12.52
C GLU A 148 15.77 31.36 11.62
N THR A 149 15.96 30.75 10.44
CA THR A 149 16.49 31.47 9.29
C THR A 149 15.41 31.49 8.23
N ALA A 150 14.70 32.61 8.23
CA ALA A 150 13.80 33.02 7.17
C ALA A 150 14.52 32.93 5.82
N PHE A 151 14.15 31.95 5.00
CA PHE A 151 14.43 32.00 3.57
C PHE A 151 13.37 32.89 2.93
N PHE A 152 13.73 34.17 2.78
CA PHE A 152 13.09 35.06 1.82
C PHE A 152 13.28 34.46 0.42
N PHE A 153 12.18 34.09 -0.24
CA PHE A 153 12.15 33.94 -1.68
C PHE A 153 11.20 34.99 -2.24
N ASP A 154 11.79 35.99 -2.90
CA ASP A 154 11.08 37.01 -3.65
C ASP A 154 10.26 36.36 -4.77
N GLY A 155 9.03 36.84 -4.90
CA GLY A 155 8.13 36.47 -5.97
C GLY A 155 8.53 37.10 -7.29
N GLU A 156 8.48 36.30 -8.36
CA GLU A 156 8.16 36.81 -9.69
C GLU A 156 7.06 35.94 -10.31
N GLU A 157 5.85 36.51 -10.33
CA GLU A 157 4.76 36.10 -11.20
C GLU A 157 5.16 36.33 -12.66
N LYS A 158 5.13 35.28 -13.49
CA LYS A 158 4.64 35.39 -14.88
C LYS A 158 3.78 34.19 -15.23
N GLY A 159 2.49 34.48 -15.41
CA GLY A 159 1.49 33.51 -15.83
C GLY A 159 1.68 33.03 -17.26
N SER A 160 1.31 31.77 -17.48
CA SER A 160 0.63 31.34 -18.70
C SER A 160 -0.35 30.24 -18.31
N ALA A 161 -1.63 30.52 -18.57
CA ALA A 161 -2.73 29.63 -18.28
C ALA A 161 -2.69 28.42 -19.22
N SER A 162 -2.60 27.22 -18.64
CA SER A 162 -3.15 26.01 -19.26
C SER A 162 -4.14 25.42 -18.27
N ASP A 163 -5.39 25.51 -18.68
CA ASP A 163 -6.57 25.15 -17.91
C ASP A 163 -6.67 23.61 -17.92
N SER A 164 -6.39 23.01 -16.76
CA SER A 164 -6.68 21.60 -16.49
C SER A 164 -7.37 21.57 -15.13
N PRO A 165 -8.44 20.75 -14.97
CA PRO A 165 -9.32 20.85 -13.82
C PRO A 165 -8.56 20.42 -12.55
N ARG A 166 -8.03 21.40 -11.82
CA ARG A 166 -7.50 21.20 -10.47
C ARG A 166 -8.69 20.95 -9.56
N HIS A 167 -9.02 19.68 -9.34
CA HIS A 167 -9.92 19.32 -8.25
C HIS A 167 -9.32 19.88 -6.95
N ALA A 168 -10.09 20.73 -6.25
CA ALA A 168 -9.65 21.37 -5.00
C ALA A 168 -9.10 20.30 -4.05
N ARG A 169 -7.83 20.45 -3.64
CA ARG A 169 -7.18 19.55 -2.68
C ARG A 169 -7.75 19.83 -1.30
N VAL A 170 -8.13 18.78 -0.60
CA VAL A 170 -8.75 18.88 0.72
C VAL A 170 -7.68 18.50 1.74
N GLU A 171 -7.08 19.51 2.38
CA GLU A 171 -6.42 19.34 3.68
C GLU A 171 -7.54 19.19 4.73
N SER A 172 -8.24 18.05 4.72
CA SER A 172 -9.13 17.71 5.83
C SER A 172 -8.32 16.94 6.84
N GLU A 173 -8.40 17.36 8.10
CA GLU A 173 -8.15 16.49 9.23
C GLU A 173 -8.94 15.19 9.02
N ILE A 174 -8.35 14.07 9.42
CA ILE A 174 -9.08 12.80 9.44
C ILE A 174 -10.29 13.04 10.36
N ASP A 175 -11.51 12.91 9.80
CA ASP A 175 -12.76 13.28 10.49
C ASP A 175 -12.83 12.62 11.88
N GLU A 176 -13.41 13.31 12.87
CA GLU A 176 -13.58 12.84 14.27
C GLU A 176 -14.26 11.46 14.42
N VAL A 177 -14.89 10.97 13.34
CA VAL A 177 -15.60 9.67 13.29
C VAL A 177 -14.67 8.51 12.86
N SER A 178 -13.41 8.81 12.55
CA SER A 178 -12.47 7.77 12.14
C SER A 178 -12.00 6.95 13.35
N SER A 179 -11.74 5.67 13.14
CA SER A 179 -11.26 4.74 14.16
C SER A 179 -10.28 3.74 13.53
N LEU A 180 -9.54 3.01 14.36
CA LEU A 180 -8.68 1.93 13.91
C LEU A 180 -9.32 0.60 14.24
N VAL A 181 -9.33 -0.31 13.26
CA VAL A 181 -9.76 -1.69 13.44
C VAL A 181 -8.60 -2.61 13.14
N VAL A 182 -8.25 -3.46 14.10
CA VAL A 182 -7.21 -4.48 13.95
C VAL A 182 -7.85 -5.77 13.44
N CYS A 183 -7.35 -6.30 12.34
CA CYS A 183 -7.74 -7.62 11.85
C CYS A 183 -7.23 -8.68 12.84
N PRO A 184 -8.11 -9.53 13.41
CA PRO A 184 -7.71 -10.50 14.42
C PRO A 184 -6.88 -11.65 13.83
N ALA A 185 -7.03 -11.95 12.55
CA ALA A 185 -6.29 -13.03 11.89
C ALA A 185 -4.80 -12.70 11.74
N PRO A 186 -3.87 -13.64 12.07
CA PRO A 186 -2.48 -13.48 11.67
C PRO A 186 -2.35 -13.65 10.17
N LEU A 187 -1.68 -12.69 9.53
CA LEU A 187 -1.46 -12.67 8.09
C LEU A 187 -0.03 -13.07 7.77
N VAL A 188 0.15 -13.70 6.62
CA VAL A 188 1.44 -14.12 6.08
C VAL A 188 1.64 -13.52 4.71
N LEU A 189 2.81 -12.92 4.52
CA LEU A 189 3.25 -12.43 3.23
C LEU A 189 4.06 -13.52 2.53
N THR A 190 3.72 -13.81 1.28
CA THR A 190 4.33 -14.90 0.51
C THR A 190 4.61 -14.46 -0.90
N THR A 191 5.56 -15.12 -1.58
CA THR A 191 5.74 -15.02 -3.03
C THR A 191 5.60 -16.40 -3.67
N ILE A 192 4.88 -16.49 -4.78
CA ILE A 192 4.64 -17.74 -5.51
C ILE A 192 5.78 -17.96 -6.48
N LYS A 193 6.39 -19.15 -6.43
CA LYS A 193 7.36 -19.56 -7.44
C LYS A 193 6.69 -19.54 -8.82
N ARG A 194 7.16 -18.67 -9.73
CA ARG A 194 6.51 -18.41 -11.02
C ARG A 194 6.21 -19.67 -11.84
N VAL A 195 7.05 -20.69 -11.77
CA VAL A 195 6.86 -21.98 -12.47
C VAL A 195 5.69 -22.80 -11.93
N LEU A 196 5.29 -22.57 -10.68
CA LEU A 196 4.17 -23.25 -9.99
C LEU A 196 2.89 -22.41 -9.94
N LEU A 197 2.90 -21.17 -10.44
CA LEU A 197 1.75 -20.26 -10.40
C LEU A 197 0.46 -20.90 -10.93
N LYS A 198 0.54 -21.65 -12.03
CA LYS A 198 -0.63 -22.36 -12.60
C LYS A 198 -1.24 -23.37 -11.64
N GLN A 199 -0.41 -24.05 -10.84
CA GLN A 199 -0.86 -25.04 -9.86
C GLN A 199 -1.53 -24.35 -8.66
N CYS A 200 -1.11 -23.13 -8.32
CA CYS A 200 -1.69 -22.33 -7.25
C CYS A 200 -3.02 -21.67 -7.63
N MET A 201 -3.43 -21.69 -8.90
CA MET A 201 -4.63 -20.95 -9.35
C MET A 201 -5.91 -21.40 -8.65
N TYR A 202 -6.06 -22.69 -8.35
CA TYR A 202 -7.22 -23.16 -7.59
C TYR A 202 -7.27 -22.53 -6.19
N SER A 203 -6.13 -22.54 -5.49
CA SER A 203 -6.00 -21.95 -4.15
C SER A 203 -6.27 -20.44 -4.19
N LEU A 204 -5.72 -19.72 -5.17
CA LEU A 204 -5.96 -18.29 -5.38
C LEU A 204 -7.44 -17.97 -5.64
N MET A 205 -8.10 -18.72 -6.53
CA MET A 205 -9.52 -18.53 -6.83
C MET A 205 -10.40 -18.79 -5.62
N LYS A 206 -10.04 -19.79 -4.80
CA LYS A 206 -10.74 -20.10 -3.54
C LYS A 206 -10.63 -18.95 -2.52
N GLN A 207 -9.48 -18.25 -2.47
CA GLN A 207 -9.34 -17.06 -1.62
C GLN A 207 -10.26 -15.94 -2.10
N LEU A 208 -10.26 -15.64 -3.40
CA LEU A 208 -11.14 -14.60 -3.98
C LEU A 208 -12.64 -14.88 -3.76
N SER A 209 -13.04 -16.15 -3.70
CA SER A 209 -14.44 -16.54 -3.46
C SER A 209 -14.84 -16.63 -1.99
N HIS A 210 -13.94 -16.34 -1.04
CA HIS A 210 -14.17 -16.57 0.39
C HIS A 210 -15.47 -15.92 0.91
N HIS A 211 -15.74 -14.67 0.52
CA HIS A 211 -16.95 -13.95 0.93
C HIS A 211 -18.24 -14.49 0.30
N ILE A 212 -18.14 -15.03 -0.92
CA ILE A 212 -19.26 -15.73 -1.59
C ILE A 212 -19.60 -17.01 -0.81
N ASP A 213 -18.58 -17.75 -0.39
CA ASP A 213 -18.75 -18.99 0.35
C ASP A 213 -19.38 -18.77 1.73
N ILE A 214 -19.02 -17.68 2.44
CA ILE A 214 -19.66 -17.28 3.70
C ILE A 214 -21.15 -16.98 3.47
N HIS A 215 -21.47 -16.12 2.49
CA HIS A 215 -22.87 -15.77 2.20
C HIS A 215 -23.73 -16.97 1.77
N ILE A 216 -23.16 -17.92 1.01
CA ILE A 216 -23.87 -19.15 0.62
C ILE A 216 -24.11 -20.03 1.85
N ARG A 217 -23.13 -20.17 2.75
CA ARG A 217 -23.28 -20.95 4.00
C ARG A 217 -24.32 -20.36 4.93
N ASP A 218 -24.31 -19.04 5.13
CA ASP A 218 -25.30 -18.37 5.98
C ASP A 218 -26.72 -18.55 5.44
N ARG A 219 -26.90 -18.52 4.11
CA ARG A 219 -28.20 -18.84 3.48
C ARG A 219 -28.59 -20.30 3.59
N ALA A 220 -27.64 -21.23 3.54
CA ALA A 220 -27.92 -22.66 3.67
C ALA A 220 -28.26 -23.08 5.11
N MET A 221 -27.72 -22.38 6.11
CA MET A 221 -27.96 -22.64 7.54
C MET A 221 -29.12 -21.80 8.12
N GLY A 222 -29.51 -20.71 7.46
CA GLY A 222 -30.64 -19.84 7.80
C GLY A 222 -31.99 -20.36 7.33
N GLY A 223 -32.36 -21.58 7.72
CA GLY A 223 -33.71 -22.11 7.56
C GLY A 223 -34.70 -21.42 8.51
N GLU A 224 -35.74 -20.82 7.94
CA GLU A 224 -37.03 -20.45 8.54
C GLU A 224 -37.03 -20.06 10.03
N SER A 225 -36.74 -18.79 10.33
CA SER A 225 -37.40 -18.11 11.44
C SER A 225 -37.48 -16.62 11.16
N GLY A 226 -38.65 -16.22 10.67
CA GLY A 226 -39.01 -14.82 10.49
C GLY A 226 -39.14 -14.13 11.84
N THR A 227 -38.15 -13.32 12.19
CA THR A 227 -38.33 -12.07 12.92
C THR A 227 -37.17 -11.16 12.56
N GLY A 228 -37.49 -9.99 12.01
CA GLY A 228 -36.52 -8.93 11.72
C GLY A 228 -35.77 -8.52 12.99
N ARG A 229 -34.59 -9.08 13.17
CA ARG A 229 -33.50 -8.52 13.96
C ARG A 229 -32.23 -8.92 13.24
N THR A 230 -31.57 -7.91 12.70
CA THR A 230 -30.22 -7.91 12.15
C THR A 230 -29.25 -8.54 13.16
N PHE A 231 -29.12 -9.87 13.11
CA PHE A 231 -27.91 -10.54 13.58
C PHE A 231 -26.86 -10.35 12.49
N VAL A 232 -26.34 -9.13 12.37
CA VAL A 232 -25.04 -8.91 11.73
C VAL A 232 -24.04 -9.47 12.75
N ASN A 233 -23.88 -10.79 12.73
CA ASN A 233 -22.89 -11.45 13.57
C ASN A 233 -21.51 -10.95 13.14
N ASN A 234 -20.70 -10.69 14.16
CA ASN A 234 -19.33 -10.20 14.24
C ASN A 234 -18.27 -10.97 13.41
N HIS A 235 -18.64 -11.67 12.32
CA HIS A 235 -17.75 -12.48 11.49
C HIS A 235 -17.35 -11.82 10.17
N ALA A 236 -18.00 -10.71 9.80
CA ALA A 236 -17.66 -9.97 8.57
C ALA A 236 -16.43 -9.06 8.74
N SER A 237 -15.86 -8.93 9.94
CA SER A 237 -14.74 -8.02 10.26
C SER A 237 -13.34 -8.58 9.98
N ASP A 238 -13.21 -9.86 9.60
CA ASP A 238 -11.98 -10.61 9.85
C ASP A 238 -11.20 -11.02 8.58
N TYR A 239 -11.66 -10.60 7.40
CA TYR A 239 -11.04 -11.02 6.14
C TYR A 239 -10.23 -9.90 5.51
N PHE A 240 -8.93 -10.14 5.35
CA PHE A 240 -8.03 -9.29 4.59
C PHE A 240 -7.11 -10.17 3.74
N TRP A 241 -7.09 -9.90 2.44
CA TRP A 241 -6.31 -10.66 1.48
C TRP A 241 -5.79 -9.75 0.39
N ALA A 242 -4.59 -9.99 -0.09
CA ALA A 242 -4.05 -9.25 -1.23
C ALA A 242 -3.26 -10.14 -2.17
N TYR A 243 -3.35 -9.83 -3.46
CA TYR A 243 -2.60 -10.46 -4.54
C TYR A 243 -1.94 -9.38 -5.39
N PHE A 244 -0.64 -9.51 -5.58
CA PHE A 244 0.18 -8.60 -6.35
C PHE A 244 0.85 -9.38 -7.46
N SER A 245 0.57 -9.03 -8.71
CA SER A 245 1.33 -9.53 -9.85
C SER A 245 2.10 -8.38 -10.46
N THR A 246 3.43 -8.49 -10.40
CA THR A 246 4.35 -7.57 -11.05
C THR A 246 5.15 -8.32 -12.13
N HIS A 247 5.98 -7.59 -12.86
CA HIS A 247 6.91 -8.23 -13.78
C HIS A 247 7.93 -9.11 -13.04
N GLU A 248 8.31 -8.72 -11.82
CA GLU A 248 9.37 -9.36 -11.03
C GLU A 248 8.82 -10.57 -10.26
N GLU A 249 7.66 -10.42 -9.64
CA GLU A 249 7.12 -11.45 -8.76
C GLU A 249 5.59 -11.58 -8.74
N VAL A 250 5.12 -12.59 -8.01
CA VAL A 250 3.71 -12.76 -7.65
C VAL A 250 3.62 -12.94 -6.14
N SER A 251 3.15 -11.92 -5.46
CA SER A 251 3.09 -11.86 -4.00
C SER A 251 1.64 -12.01 -3.52
N VAL A 252 1.46 -12.67 -2.39
CA VAL A 252 0.16 -12.89 -1.77
C VAL A 252 0.25 -12.64 -0.28
N LEU A 253 -0.61 -11.77 0.23
CA LEU A 253 -0.90 -11.63 1.65
C LEU A 253 -2.20 -12.37 1.93
N MET A 254 -2.19 -13.27 2.90
CA MET A 254 -3.36 -14.08 3.24
C MET A 254 -3.34 -14.46 4.72
N ASP A 255 -4.43 -15.02 5.21
CA ASP A 255 -4.47 -15.66 6.52
C ASP A 255 -3.51 -16.85 6.57
N GLU A 256 -2.78 -16.99 7.68
CA GLU A 256 -1.86 -18.11 7.90
C GLU A 256 -2.54 -19.48 7.73
N ARG A 257 -3.82 -19.59 8.12
CA ARG A 257 -4.61 -20.83 8.03
C ARG A 257 -4.77 -21.32 6.59
N ASP A 258 -4.63 -20.42 5.61
CA ASP A 258 -4.78 -20.71 4.19
C ASP A 258 -3.51 -21.20 3.51
N LEU A 259 -2.34 -21.12 4.16
CA LEU A 259 -1.06 -21.63 3.62
C LEU A 259 -1.16 -23.10 3.19
N LYS A 260 -1.83 -23.93 4.00
CA LYS A 260 -2.00 -25.36 3.74
C LYS A 260 -2.82 -25.67 2.48
N ASN A 261 -3.53 -24.69 1.94
CA ASN A 261 -4.32 -24.86 0.72
C ASN A 261 -3.45 -24.74 -0.54
N PHE A 262 -2.19 -24.32 -0.43
CA PHE A 262 -1.27 -24.20 -1.55
C PHE A 262 -0.46 -25.49 -1.75
N PRO A 263 -0.07 -25.81 -3.00
CA PRO A 263 0.81 -26.95 -3.27
C PRO A 263 2.12 -26.84 -2.48
N GLU A 264 2.66 -27.99 -2.07
CA GLU A 264 3.98 -28.06 -1.42
C GLU A 264 5.05 -27.37 -2.28
N ASP A 265 6.00 -26.71 -1.61
CA ASP A 265 7.09 -25.95 -2.22
C ASP A 265 6.69 -24.83 -3.20
N SER A 266 5.40 -24.50 -3.34
CA SER A 266 4.95 -23.46 -4.27
C SER A 266 5.15 -22.03 -3.76
N LEU A 267 5.23 -21.86 -2.44
CA LEU A 267 5.34 -20.58 -1.77
C LEU A 267 6.74 -20.40 -1.16
N CYS A 268 7.27 -19.19 -1.26
CA CYS A 268 8.28 -18.69 -0.35
C CYS A 268 7.57 -17.81 0.69
N VAL A 269 7.62 -18.21 1.96
CA VAL A 269 6.86 -17.57 3.04
C VAL A 269 7.77 -16.65 3.84
N CYS A 270 7.32 -15.42 4.06
CA CYS A 270 7.97 -14.46 4.94
C CYS A 270 7.89 -15.00 6.39
N PRO A 271 8.99 -14.99 7.16
CA PRO A 271 8.97 -15.52 8.52
C PRO A 271 8.10 -14.67 9.45
N GLN A 272 8.01 -13.35 9.21
CA GLN A 272 7.16 -12.46 10.00
C GLN A 272 5.66 -12.82 9.88
N ARG A 273 4.92 -12.56 10.95
CA ARG A 273 3.46 -12.62 11.00
C ARG A 273 2.93 -11.22 11.19
N TRP A 274 1.96 -10.87 10.35
CA TRP A 274 1.48 -9.51 10.22
C TRP A 274 0.08 -9.38 10.80
N LYS A 275 -0.19 -8.25 11.47
CA LYS A 275 -1.53 -7.79 11.81
C LYS A 275 -1.88 -6.59 10.95
N ALA A 276 -3.04 -6.64 10.32
CA ALA A 276 -3.57 -5.50 9.58
C ALA A 276 -4.28 -4.53 10.53
N ILE A 277 -3.87 -3.26 10.52
CA ILE A 277 -4.52 -2.14 11.19
C ILE A 277 -5.15 -1.29 10.10
N ARG A 278 -6.48 -1.32 10.02
CA ARG A 278 -7.27 -0.60 9.03
C ARG A 278 -7.77 0.71 9.63
N LEU A 279 -7.62 1.79 8.87
CA LEU A 279 -8.32 3.04 9.16
C LEU A 279 -9.78 2.89 8.72
N VAL A 280 -10.73 3.08 9.62
CA VAL A 280 -12.16 2.94 9.35
C VAL A 280 -12.83 4.28 9.61
N GLY A 281 -13.81 4.64 8.79
CA GLY A 281 -14.48 5.93 8.89
C GLY A 281 -15.08 6.29 7.54
N LYS A 282 -14.89 7.54 7.14
CA LYS A 282 -15.29 8.02 5.82
C LYS A 282 -14.29 7.59 4.75
N ASP A 283 -14.79 7.31 3.54
CA ASP A 283 -13.97 7.08 2.35
C ASP A 283 -12.91 8.19 2.22
N ILE A 284 -11.64 7.78 2.15
CA ILE A 284 -10.49 8.66 1.96
C ILE A 284 -10.48 9.09 0.49
N PRO A 285 -10.65 10.39 0.18
CA PRO A 285 -10.67 10.83 -1.21
C PRO A 285 -9.26 10.79 -1.80
N PHE A 286 -9.17 10.44 -3.08
CA PHE A 286 -7.90 10.27 -3.80
C PHE A 286 -7.00 11.51 -3.87
N ASN A 287 -7.53 12.71 -3.60
CA ASN A 287 -6.77 13.96 -3.57
C ASN A 287 -6.25 14.31 -2.16
N GLN A 288 -6.59 13.53 -1.12
CA GLN A 288 -6.09 13.75 0.23
C GLN A 288 -4.63 13.31 0.33
N THR A 289 -3.79 14.16 0.90
CA THR A 289 -2.36 13.90 1.12
C THR A 289 -2.10 13.51 2.58
N GLY A 290 -0.94 12.91 2.84
CA GLY A 290 -0.47 12.63 4.21
C GLY A 290 -1.13 11.44 4.91
N VAL A 291 -2.09 10.75 4.29
CA VAL A 291 -2.70 9.53 4.86
C VAL A 291 -1.65 8.42 5.02
N VAL A 292 -0.93 8.10 3.94
CA VAL A 292 0.14 7.09 3.96
C VAL A 292 1.25 7.50 4.94
N LYS A 293 1.62 8.79 4.99
CA LYS A 293 2.56 9.31 5.99
C LYS A 293 2.12 8.94 7.42
N ARG A 294 0.88 9.29 7.80
CA ARG A 294 0.38 9.04 9.15
C ARG A 294 0.22 7.55 9.45
N MET A 295 -0.26 6.77 8.48
CA MET A 295 -0.41 5.31 8.61
C MET A 295 0.92 4.56 8.66
N SER A 296 1.99 5.17 8.17
CA SER A 296 3.36 4.64 8.31
C SER A 296 4.03 5.08 9.62
N SER A 297 3.49 6.06 10.36
CA SER A 297 4.15 6.65 11.53
C SER A 297 4.72 5.71 12.61
N PRO A 298 4.27 4.45 12.80
CA PRO A 298 4.98 3.51 13.67
C PRO A 298 6.46 3.29 13.31
N TYR A 299 6.90 3.53 12.06
CA TYR A 299 8.33 3.46 11.70
C TYR A 299 9.18 4.45 12.53
N GLU A 300 8.62 5.56 12.98
CA GLU A 300 9.35 6.58 13.75
C GLU A 300 9.77 6.08 15.13
N VAL A 301 9.09 5.07 15.66
CA VAL A 301 9.44 4.39 16.92
C VAL A 301 10.13 3.05 16.69
N GLY A 302 10.59 2.79 15.46
CA GLY A 302 11.33 1.59 15.08
C GLY A 302 10.48 0.37 14.75
N ILE A 303 9.15 0.52 14.66
CA ILE A 303 8.25 -0.59 14.29
C ILE A 303 8.23 -0.75 12.78
N GLN A 304 8.40 -1.96 12.29
CA GLN A 304 8.32 -2.24 10.86
C GLN A 304 6.87 -2.13 10.38
N VAL A 305 6.66 -1.36 9.31
CA VAL A 305 5.33 -1.15 8.71
C VAL A 305 5.39 -1.44 7.22
N LEU A 306 4.50 -2.33 6.76
CA LEU A 306 4.14 -2.43 5.35
C LEU A 306 2.80 -1.72 5.14
N ASN A 307 2.61 -1.05 4.02
CA ASN A 307 1.43 -0.23 3.78
C ASN A 307 0.69 -0.71 2.53
N MET A 308 -0.63 -0.83 2.65
CA MET A 308 -1.52 -1.23 1.57
C MET A 308 -2.70 -0.26 1.49
N SER A 309 -2.76 0.48 0.40
CA SER A 309 -3.89 1.35 0.09
C SER A 309 -5.03 0.54 -0.53
N THR A 310 -6.27 0.93 -0.24
CA THR A 310 -7.49 0.38 -0.85
C THR A 310 -8.23 1.49 -1.58
N TYR A 311 -9.37 1.18 -2.19
CA TYR A 311 -10.22 2.19 -2.82
C TYR A 311 -10.80 3.18 -1.79
N CYS A 312 -11.17 2.69 -0.60
CA CYS A 312 -11.87 3.50 0.42
C CYS A 312 -10.97 3.96 1.57
N THR A 313 -9.89 3.23 1.85
CA THR A 313 -9.06 3.47 3.03
C THR A 313 -7.60 3.03 2.88
N ASN A 314 -6.82 3.10 3.94
CA ASN A 314 -5.44 2.63 4.03
C ASN A 314 -5.27 1.62 5.17
N VAL A 315 -4.37 0.65 4.96
CA VAL A 315 -4.08 -0.44 5.89
C VAL A 315 -2.58 -0.47 6.17
N ALA A 316 -2.22 -0.46 7.46
CA ALA A 316 -0.86 -0.71 7.92
C ALA A 316 -0.75 -2.17 8.37
N LEU A 317 0.29 -2.86 7.94
CA LEU A 317 0.66 -4.19 8.40
C LEU A 317 1.88 -4.06 9.30
N VAL A 318 1.76 -4.57 10.51
CA VAL A 318 2.83 -4.55 11.51
C VAL A 318 3.06 -5.95 12.06
N ASP A 319 4.24 -6.21 12.63
CA ASP A 319 4.51 -7.48 13.29
C ASP A 319 3.46 -7.73 14.40
N GLU A 320 3.00 -8.98 14.51
CA GLU A 320 1.96 -9.34 15.48
C GLU A 320 2.34 -9.03 16.93
N ASN A 321 3.64 -9.04 17.24
CA ASN A 321 4.15 -8.76 18.59
C ASN A 321 4.18 -7.24 18.88
N GLU A 322 4.16 -6.40 17.86
CA GLU A 322 4.28 -4.94 17.96
C GLU A 322 2.94 -4.20 17.75
N VAL A 323 1.85 -4.95 17.47
CA VAL A 323 0.55 -4.38 17.11
C VAL A 323 0.01 -3.38 18.14
N ASN A 324 0.17 -3.63 19.43
CA ASN A 324 -0.35 -2.75 20.48
C ASN A 324 0.37 -1.40 20.51
N ASP A 325 1.68 -1.41 20.30
CA ASP A 325 2.47 -0.18 20.33
C ASP A 325 2.31 0.60 19.02
N ALA A 326 2.16 -0.11 17.89
CA ALA A 326 1.77 0.49 16.62
C ALA A 326 0.40 1.19 16.71
N VAL A 327 -0.61 0.54 17.31
CA VAL A 327 -1.94 1.14 17.51
C VAL A 327 -1.83 2.40 18.37
N LYS A 328 -1.13 2.37 19.51
CA LYS A 328 -0.93 3.57 20.36
C LYS A 328 -0.31 4.73 19.59
N LYS A 329 0.72 4.46 18.78
CA LYS A 329 1.37 5.48 17.95
C LYS A 329 0.41 6.02 16.89
N LEU A 330 -0.31 5.15 16.19
CA LEU A 330 -1.29 5.56 15.18
C LEU A 330 -2.44 6.38 15.76
N VAL A 331 -2.97 6.01 16.93
CA VAL A 331 -4.02 6.80 17.63
C VAL A 331 -3.54 8.20 17.93
N THR A 332 -2.31 8.32 18.42
CA THR A 332 -1.68 9.61 18.74
C THR A 332 -1.48 10.44 17.47
N GLU A 333 -0.95 9.83 16.41
CA GLU A 333 -0.64 10.50 15.14
C GLU A 333 -1.91 10.96 14.39
N LEU A 334 -2.94 10.11 14.40
CA LEU A 334 -4.21 10.34 13.70
C LEU A 334 -5.20 11.15 14.56
N LYS A 335 -4.84 11.50 15.80
CA LYS A 335 -5.68 12.20 16.79
C LYS A 335 -7.04 11.54 17.02
N LEU A 336 -7.10 10.21 17.05
CA LEU A 336 -8.36 9.46 17.18
C LEU A 336 -8.77 9.33 18.66
N GLY A 337 -10.09 9.25 18.92
CA GLY A 337 -10.62 8.84 20.22
C GLY A 337 -10.29 7.38 20.54
N GLU A 338 -10.35 6.98 21.83
CA GLU A 338 -9.94 5.64 22.31
C GLU A 338 -10.42 4.48 21.41
N VAL A 339 -9.50 3.55 21.11
CA VAL A 339 -9.72 2.42 20.20
C VAL A 339 -10.57 1.33 20.86
N GLU A 340 -11.60 0.83 20.17
CA GLU A 340 -12.24 -0.44 20.53
C GLU A 340 -11.33 -1.61 20.14
N THR A 341 -10.43 -2.01 21.05
CA THR A 341 -9.82 -3.34 21.00
C THR A 341 -10.84 -4.34 21.54
N LYS A 342 -11.56 -5.05 20.65
CA LYS A 342 -12.43 -6.17 21.03
C LYS A 342 -11.75 -7.51 20.77
#